data_AF-A0A1Y4BVF6-F1
#
_entry.id   AF-A0A1Y4BVF6-F1
#
_cell.length_a   1.000
_cell.length_b   1.000
_cell.length_c   1.000
_cell.angle_alpha   90.00
_cell.angle_beta   90.00
_cell.angle_gamma   90.00
#
_symmetry.space_group_name_H-M   'P 1'
#
loop_
_entity.id
_entity.type
_entity.pdbx_description
1 polymer ?
#
loop_
_entity_poly.entity_id
_entity_poly.type
_entity_poly.pdbx_seq_one_letter_code
_entity_poly.pdbx_strand_id
1 'polypeptide(L)'
;MADFNSNFNDIQKQIAVADLTDEQIQELVTALQTRRSAKPELTKEEKVFLQCCREHRSYSNNKDLDAVVCPHCGSVKVIKNGTRNSRQRYFCKDCYKTFGDTNGTVAFRSKLSVGKWIEFIKLTLQGESCRTIAKELGINKQTVLHNRHRICSVLLQFVSNQDDFKSLAESDEYYYPLSFKDIKDPMFFLGTLGRMPYTHLTFEKKIEYVEKQGFDIDFLHRYIKNEEQNKAELLDYVKLGDLKSQEKFSNALNGMDTKKIIEVLNTLHEQQKKKRGISNQQVCCLSCVDTNNNHFLQSVCVGRIQPIHIEQTLVPHFTEDTVLVTDSHRAYKTVANRYKIPLNQIPSGKHTSGGFHLGHINGYHHNISDFMYLYHGVSSKFLDYYLALFYWVEKNKGKTYLEQAYDIITLLANQTKKIPLDKFKYKPISFDMKRLAI
;
A
#
# COMPACT_ATOMS: atom_id res chain seq x y z
N MET A 1 -13.93 -32.40 16.79
CA MET A 1 -14.26 -33.25 15.61
C MET A 1 -15.74 -33.12 15.20
N ALA A 2 -16.38 -31.96 15.35
CA ALA A 2 -17.78 -31.78 14.90
C ALA A 2 -17.98 -30.60 13.91
N ASP A 3 -17.18 -29.53 13.99
CA ASP A 3 -17.38 -28.33 13.13
C ASP A 3 -16.67 -28.33 11.77
N PHE A 4 -15.97 -29.40 11.39
CA PHE A 4 -15.31 -29.50 10.07
C PHE A 4 -16.09 -30.34 9.04
N ASN A 5 -17.10 -31.09 9.47
CA ASN A 5 -17.93 -31.92 8.58
C ASN A 5 -18.96 -31.13 7.78
N SER A 6 -19.32 -29.90 8.20
CA SER A 6 -20.27 -29.06 7.47
C SER A 6 -19.71 -28.58 6.13
N ASN A 7 -18.40 -28.29 6.05
CA ASN A 7 -17.76 -27.80 4.84
C ASN A 7 -17.53 -28.88 3.77
N PHE A 8 -17.48 -30.17 4.16
CA PHE A 8 -17.24 -31.26 3.21
C PHE A 8 -18.51 -31.64 2.44
N ASN A 9 -19.67 -31.61 3.11
CA ASN A 9 -20.96 -31.81 2.46
C ASN A 9 -21.31 -30.66 1.50
N ASP A 10 -20.86 -29.43 1.76
CA ASP A 10 -21.03 -28.29 0.84
C ASP A 10 -20.15 -28.41 -0.40
N ILE A 11 -18.92 -28.94 -0.27
CA ILE A 11 -18.06 -29.25 -1.42
C ILE A 11 -18.62 -30.42 -2.24
N GLN A 12 -19.16 -31.47 -1.59
CA GLN A 12 -19.84 -32.56 -2.31
C GLN A 12 -21.09 -32.08 -3.05
N LYS A 13 -21.87 -31.15 -2.47
CA LYS A 13 -23.00 -30.52 -3.16
C LYS A 13 -22.58 -29.63 -4.32
N GLN A 14 -21.42 -28.97 -4.23
CA GLN A 14 -20.86 -28.17 -5.33
C GLN A 14 -20.26 -29.04 -6.45
N ILE A 15 -19.68 -30.18 -6.10
CA ILE A 15 -19.18 -31.17 -7.08
C ILE A 15 -20.34 -31.87 -7.80
N ALA A 16 -21.47 -32.13 -7.12
CA ALA A 16 -22.67 -32.70 -7.75
C ALA A 16 -23.39 -31.76 -8.75
N VAL A 17 -23.04 -30.48 -8.76
CA VAL A 17 -23.58 -29.46 -9.71
C VAL A 17 -22.70 -29.32 -10.95
N ALA A 18 -21.46 -29.83 -10.90
CA ALA A 18 -20.60 -29.93 -12.06
C ALA A 18 -20.78 -31.32 -12.66
N ASP A 19 -21.16 -31.42 -13.94
CA ASP A 19 -21.24 -32.67 -14.72
C ASP A 19 -19.83 -33.29 -14.88
N LEU A 20 -19.24 -33.72 -13.77
CA LEU A 20 -17.96 -34.40 -13.71
C LEU A 20 -18.24 -35.89 -13.78
N THR A 21 -17.55 -36.56 -14.70
CA THR A 21 -17.63 -38.02 -14.83
C THR A 21 -17.09 -38.71 -13.58
N ASP A 22 -17.56 -39.94 -13.31
CA ASP A 22 -17.13 -40.72 -12.13
C ASP A 22 -15.59 -40.91 -12.10
N GLU A 23 -14.94 -40.98 -13.26
CA GLU A 23 -13.47 -41.00 -13.37
C GLU A 23 -12.82 -39.68 -12.92
N GLN A 24 -13.38 -38.52 -13.31
CA GLN A 24 -12.89 -37.21 -12.89
C GLN A 24 -13.11 -36.96 -11.40
N ILE A 25 -14.23 -37.46 -10.85
CA ILE A 25 -14.50 -37.42 -9.41
C ILE A 25 -13.48 -38.30 -8.68
N GLN A 26 -13.19 -39.49 -9.20
CA GLN A 26 -12.22 -40.40 -8.61
C GLN A 26 -10.78 -39.84 -8.68
N GLU A 27 -10.39 -39.18 -9.77
CA GLU A 27 -9.11 -38.46 -9.88
C GLU A 27 -9.01 -37.30 -8.89
N LEU A 28 -10.08 -36.50 -8.75
CA LEU A 28 -10.13 -35.38 -7.80
C LEU A 28 -10.07 -35.87 -6.35
N VAL A 29 -10.81 -36.92 -6.00
CA VAL A 29 -10.80 -37.52 -4.67
C VAL A 29 -9.42 -38.11 -4.36
N THR A 30 -8.79 -38.77 -5.34
CA THR A 30 -7.44 -39.31 -5.20
C THR A 30 -6.42 -38.18 -5.01
N ALA A 31 -6.45 -37.14 -5.84
CA ALA A 31 -5.58 -35.97 -5.73
C ALA A 31 -5.74 -35.20 -4.40
N LEU A 32 -6.96 -35.12 -3.87
CA LEU A 32 -7.25 -34.51 -2.56
C LEU A 32 -6.78 -35.40 -1.40
N GLN A 33 -6.89 -36.73 -1.51
CA GLN A 33 -6.36 -37.67 -0.52
C GLN A 33 -4.82 -37.70 -0.51
N THR A 34 -4.16 -37.55 -1.67
CA THR A 34 -2.70 -37.38 -1.77
C THR A 34 -2.24 -36.08 -1.09
N ARG A 35 -2.98 -34.98 -1.25
CA ARG A 35 -2.71 -33.70 -0.54
C ARG A 35 -2.98 -33.77 0.97
N ARG A 36 -3.91 -34.63 1.42
CA ARG A 36 -4.27 -34.81 2.83
C ARG A 36 -3.27 -35.68 3.61
N SER A 37 -2.52 -36.55 2.92
CA SER A 37 -1.53 -37.48 3.50
C SER A 37 -0.08 -37.00 3.39
N ALA A 38 0.20 -36.01 2.54
CA ALA A 38 1.50 -35.34 2.50
C ALA A 38 1.59 -34.24 3.57
N LYS A 39 2.22 -34.52 4.72
CA LYS A 39 3.07 -33.47 5.33
C LYS A 39 4.07 -33.08 4.23
N PRO A 40 4.23 -31.80 3.87
CA PRO A 40 5.00 -31.44 2.69
C PRO A 40 6.45 -31.89 2.88
N GLU A 41 6.84 -32.89 2.10
CA GLU A 41 8.23 -33.31 1.99
C GLU A 41 8.90 -32.35 1.02
N LEU A 42 9.76 -31.51 1.59
CA LEU A 42 10.48 -30.45 0.89
C LEU A 42 11.27 -31.03 -0.31
N THR A 43 11.21 -30.35 -1.45
CA THR A 43 12.00 -30.64 -2.66
C THR A 43 13.51 -30.53 -2.39
N LYS A 44 14.37 -31.03 -3.30
CA LYS A 44 15.83 -30.99 -3.11
C LYS A 44 16.33 -29.53 -3.04
N GLU A 45 15.73 -28.65 -3.83
CA GLU A 45 16.00 -27.21 -3.88
C GLU A 45 15.43 -26.50 -2.65
N GLU A 46 14.24 -26.88 -2.15
CA GLU A 46 13.68 -26.36 -0.89
C GLU A 46 14.43 -26.87 0.35
N LYS A 47 14.96 -28.09 0.29
CA LYS A 47 15.87 -28.66 1.30
C LYS A 47 17.19 -27.91 1.28
N VAL A 48 17.79 -27.64 0.11
CA VAL A 48 19.00 -26.81 -0.07
C VAL A 48 18.75 -25.35 0.30
N PHE A 49 17.54 -24.82 0.15
CA PHE A 49 17.17 -23.48 0.60
C PHE A 49 16.96 -23.40 2.11
N LEU A 50 16.26 -24.38 2.70
CA LEU A 50 16.23 -24.54 4.15
C LEU A 50 17.62 -24.84 4.69
N GLN A 51 18.48 -25.48 3.91
CA GLN A 51 19.89 -25.64 4.16
C GLN A 51 20.55 -24.25 4.15
N CYS A 52 20.51 -23.43 3.09
CA CYS A 52 21.02 -22.05 3.09
C CYS A 52 20.45 -21.14 4.20
N CYS A 53 19.19 -21.34 4.62
CA CYS A 53 18.56 -20.62 5.72
C CYS A 53 18.81 -21.25 7.12
N ARG A 54 19.26 -22.51 7.21
CA ARG A 54 19.62 -23.25 8.44
C ARG A 54 21.15 -23.42 8.62
N GLU A 55 21.93 -23.36 7.56
CA GLU A 55 23.39 -23.53 7.47
C GLU A 55 24.16 -22.25 7.73
N HIS A 56 23.54 -21.28 8.38
CA HIS A 56 24.34 -20.37 9.18
C HIS A 56 23.98 -20.37 10.66
N ARG A 57 23.18 -21.32 11.21
CA ARG A 57 23.18 -21.73 12.65
C ARG A 57 22.39 -23.02 12.93
N SER A 58 23.11 -24.13 12.93
CA SER A 58 22.83 -25.20 13.89
C SER A 58 24.15 -25.87 14.22
N TYR A 59 24.81 -25.40 15.27
CA TYR A 59 26.06 -26.00 15.76
C TYR A 59 25.77 -27.21 16.62
N SER A 60 25.32 -28.30 16.00
CA SER A 60 25.28 -29.59 16.68
C SER A 60 26.22 -30.60 16.06
N ASN A 61 26.39 -30.71 14.74
CA ASN A 61 27.27 -31.73 14.16
C ASN A 61 28.10 -31.23 12.96
N ASN A 62 29.42 -31.14 13.20
CA ASN A 62 30.47 -30.96 12.19
C ASN A 62 30.43 -32.05 11.12
N LYS A 63 30.56 -31.66 9.84
CA LYS A 63 31.62 -32.13 8.91
C LYS A 63 31.58 -31.30 7.61
N ASP A 64 32.47 -30.31 7.59
CA ASP A 64 33.12 -29.62 6.45
C ASP A 64 32.30 -28.99 5.31
N LEU A 65 32.05 -27.67 5.44
CA LEU A 65 32.22 -26.61 4.41
C LEU A 65 32.06 -25.15 4.96
N ASP A 66 32.11 -24.95 6.27
CA ASP A 66 31.64 -23.74 6.98
C ASP A 66 32.76 -22.75 7.38
N ALA A 67 33.10 -21.77 6.52
CA ALA A 67 33.93 -20.64 6.93
C ALA A 67 33.07 -19.50 7.49
N VAL A 68 33.07 -19.30 8.82
CA VAL A 68 32.35 -18.17 9.46
C VAL A 68 33.06 -16.85 9.13
N VAL A 69 32.34 -15.93 8.50
CA VAL A 69 32.86 -14.60 8.13
C VAL A 69 32.40 -13.52 9.11
N CYS A 70 33.28 -12.58 9.41
CA CYS A 70 32.98 -11.46 10.28
C CYS A 70 32.01 -10.47 9.60
N PRO A 71 30.84 -10.18 10.19
CA PRO A 71 29.86 -9.26 9.63
C PRO A 71 30.28 -7.78 9.73
N HIS A 72 31.41 -7.49 10.39
CA HIS A 72 31.91 -6.12 10.58
C HIS A 72 33.02 -5.74 9.60
N CYS A 73 33.77 -6.71 9.07
CA CYS A 73 34.93 -6.44 8.22
C CYS A 73 35.15 -7.46 7.09
N GLY A 74 34.28 -8.47 6.93
CA GLY A 74 34.42 -9.49 5.89
C GLY A 74 35.54 -10.51 6.12
N SER A 75 36.24 -10.46 7.27
CA SER A 75 37.32 -11.39 7.57
C SER A 75 36.82 -12.81 7.83
N VAL A 76 37.51 -13.81 7.28
CA VAL A 76 37.32 -15.24 7.56
C VAL A 76 38.02 -15.70 8.85
N LYS A 77 38.85 -14.85 9.47
CA LYS A 77 39.60 -15.19 10.70
C LYS A 77 38.71 -15.04 11.92
N VAL A 78 37.75 -15.95 12.06
CA VAL A 78 36.75 -15.94 13.12
C VAL A 78 36.91 -17.16 14.03
N ILE A 79 36.81 -16.94 15.35
CA ILE A 79 36.82 -18.00 16.36
C ILE A 79 35.52 -18.01 17.18
N LYS A 80 35.14 -19.17 17.71
CA LYS A 80 34.03 -19.29 18.68
C LYS A 80 34.41 -18.62 20.01
N ASN A 81 33.48 -17.85 20.60
CA ASN A 81 33.68 -17.06 21.82
C ASN A 81 32.55 -17.26 22.84
N GLY A 82 32.33 -18.52 23.23
CA GLY A 82 31.29 -18.92 24.18
C GLY A 82 29.86 -18.85 23.64
N THR A 83 28.88 -18.98 24.53
CA THR A 83 27.45 -19.01 24.21
C THR A 83 26.66 -18.06 25.11
N ARG A 84 25.56 -17.47 24.62
CA ARG A 84 24.61 -16.68 25.41
C ARG A 84 23.18 -17.06 25.03
N ASN A 85 22.32 -17.37 25.99
CA ASN A 85 20.95 -17.85 25.76
C ASN A 85 20.88 -19.01 24.75
N SER A 86 21.77 -20.00 24.92
CA SER A 86 21.92 -21.16 24.02
C SER A 86 22.25 -20.82 22.57
N ARG A 87 22.76 -19.61 22.29
CA ARG A 87 23.24 -19.18 20.97
C ARG A 87 24.75 -18.98 20.96
N GLN A 88 25.39 -19.43 19.89
CA GLN A 88 26.85 -19.33 19.71
C GLN A 88 27.27 -17.86 19.54
N ARG A 89 28.43 -17.49 20.09
CA ARG A 89 29.09 -16.20 19.81
C ARG A 89 30.42 -16.43 19.12
N TYR A 90 30.87 -15.41 18.42
CA TYR A 90 32.10 -15.39 17.64
C TYR A 90 32.94 -14.15 17.97
N PHE A 91 34.23 -14.26 17.71
CA PHE A 91 35.20 -13.18 17.80
C PHE A 91 36.02 -13.14 16.51
N CYS A 92 36.10 -11.97 15.89
CA CYS A 92 36.93 -11.75 14.71
C CYS A 92 38.35 -11.36 15.12
N LYS A 93 39.36 -12.05 14.59
CA LYS A 93 40.78 -11.76 14.88
C LYS A 93 41.33 -10.55 14.13
N ASP A 94 40.69 -10.11 13.04
CA ASP A 94 41.17 -8.96 12.26
C ASP A 94 40.58 -7.63 12.78
N CYS A 95 39.29 -7.58 13.12
CA CYS A 95 38.66 -6.35 13.65
C CYS A 95 38.41 -6.36 15.16
N TYR A 96 38.78 -7.44 15.85
CA TYR A 96 38.65 -7.63 17.30
C TYR A 96 37.23 -7.44 17.86
N LYS A 97 36.19 -7.50 17.01
CA LYS A 97 34.79 -7.39 17.41
C LYS A 97 34.18 -8.77 17.66
N THR A 98 33.25 -8.82 18.61
CA THR A 98 32.41 -9.99 18.86
C THR A 98 31.09 -9.88 18.12
N PHE A 99 30.58 -11.01 17.64
CA PHE A 99 29.25 -11.09 17.04
C PHE A 99 28.51 -12.33 17.52
N GLY A 100 27.19 -12.23 17.66
CA GLY A 100 26.37 -13.40 17.92
C GLY A 100 26.23 -14.19 16.65
N ASP A 101 25.76 -15.43 16.79
CA ASP A 101 25.33 -16.19 15.64
C ASP A 101 24.43 -15.29 14.80
N THR A 102 23.40 -14.60 15.35
CA THR A 102 22.32 -13.82 14.64
C THR A 102 22.74 -12.59 13.90
N ASN A 103 23.98 -12.13 14.06
CA ASN A 103 24.47 -10.97 13.33
C ASN A 103 24.32 -11.15 11.81
N GLY A 104 23.90 -10.09 11.12
CA GLY A 104 23.72 -10.10 9.66
C GLY A 104 22.51 -10.89 9.17
N THR A 105 21.55 -11.23 10.04
CA THR A 105 20.28 -11.86 9.63
C THR A 105 19.07 -11.10 10.16
N VAL A 106 17.91 -11.29 9.53
CA VAL A 106 16.64 -10.71 10.00
C VAL A 106 16.28 -11.21 11.41
N ALA A 107 16.83 -12.37 11.83
CA ALA A 107 16.66 -12.93 13.16
C ALA A 107 17.52 -12.24 14.25
N PHE A 108 18.53 -11.43 13.91
CA PHE A 108 19.39 -10.71 14.88
C PHE A 108 18.60 -9.91 15.91
N ARG A 109 17.53 -9.29 15.43
CA ARG A 109 16.74 -8.32 16.19
C ARG A 109 15.25 -8.58 16.09
N SER A 110 14.87 -9.79 15.65
CA SER A 110 13.50 -10.25 15.59
C SER A 110 13.25 -11.35 16.61
N LYS A 111 12.08 -11.30 17.24
CA LYS A 111 11.56 -12.42 18.05
C LYS A 111 11.02 -13.56 17.17
N LEU A 112 10.91 -13.35 15.86
CA LEU A 112 10.51 -14.37 14.89
C LEU A 112 11.72 -15.19 14.45
N SER A 113 11.53 -16.51 14.37
CA SER A 113 12.51 -17.40 13.73
C SER A 113 12.59 -17.14 12.23
N VAL A 114 13.68 -17.60 11.60
CA VAL A 114 13.86 -17.49 10.14
C VAL A 114 12.74 -18.18 9.38
N GLY A 115 12.32 -19.39 9.81
CA GLY A 115 11.18 -20.09 9.23
C GLY A 115 9.87 -19.29 9.30
N LYS A 116 9.60 -18.63 10.44
CA LYS A 116 8.43 -17.73 10.56
C LYS A 116 8.56 -16.50 9.66
N TRP A 117 9.77 -16.02 9.38
CA TRP A 117 9.99 -14.90 8.45
C TRP A 117 9.76 -15.30 7.00
N ILE A 118 10.21 -16.48 6.58
CA ILE A 118 9.96 -17.00 5.23
C ILE A 118 8.45 -17.11 4.98
N GLU A 119 7.72 -17.77 5.89
CA GLU A 119 6.27 -17.89 5.75
C GLU A 119 5.58 -16.53 5.84
N PHE A 120 6.04 -15.63 6.72
CA PHE A 120 5.52 -14.26 6.80
C PHE A 120 5.66 -13.50 5.48
N ILE A 121 6.81 -13.61 4.81
CA ILE A 121 7.08 -12.93 3.55
C ILE A 121 6.20 -13.54 2.46
N LYS A 122 6.16 -14.87 2.34
CA LYS A 122 5.28 -15.57 1.40
C LYS A 122 3.83 -15.11 1.53
N LEU A 123 3.25 -15.17 2.73
CA LEU A 123 1.88 -14.71 2.98
C LEU A 123 1.71 -13.21 2.68
N THR A 124 2.74 -12.40 2.93
CA THR A 124 2.72 -10.96 2.60
C THR A 124 2.67 -10.73 1.08
N LEU A 125 3.43 -11.50 0.31
CA LEU A 125 3.48 -11.43 -1.15
C LEU A 125 2.20 -11.96 -1.80
N GLN A 126 1.56 -12.94 -1.17
CA GLN A 126 0.23 -13.45 -1.57
C GLN A 126 -0.92 -12.48 -1.22
N GLY A 127 -0.61 -11.35 -0.57
CA GLY A 127 -1.62 -10.36 -0.20
C GLY A 127 -2.50 -10.76 0.99
N GLU A 128 -2.13 -11.79 1.76
CA GLU A 128 -2.94 -12.27 2.88
C GLU A 128 -3.22 -11.17 3.90
N SER A 129 -4.39 -11.24 4.53
CA SER A 129 -4.78 -10.23 5.51
C SER A 129 -3.89 -10.27 6.76
N CYS A 130 -3.65 -9.12 7.40
CA CYS A 130 -2.88 -9.11 8.65
C CYS A 130 -3.50 -9.98 9.75
N ARG A 131 -4.81 -10.25 9.69
CA ARG A 131 -5.51 -11.15 10.62
C ARG A 131 -5.20 -12.61 10.31
N THR A 132 -5.20 -12.98 9.03
CA THR A 132 -4.84 -14.33 8.56
C THR A 132 -3.41 -14.66 8.99
N ILE A 133 -2.44 -13.80 8.65
CA ILE A 133 -1.04 -14.01 9.00
C ILE A 133 -0.83 -14.11 10.51
N ALA A 134 -1.52 -13.28 11.30
CA ALA A 134 -1.43 -13.33 12.76
C ALA A 134 -1.90 -14.68 13.32
N LYS A 135 -3.01 -15.20 12.78
CA LYS A 135 -3.58 -16.50 13.15
C LYS A 135 -2.64 -17.64 12.76
N GLU A 136 -2.17 -17.67 11.51
CA GLU A 136 -1.34 -18.76 11.01
C GLU A 136 0.03 -18.85 11.70
N LEU A 137 0.68 -17.70 11.93
CA LEU A 137 2.01 -17.69 12.53
C LEU A 137 1.97 -17.66 14.07
N GLY A 138 0.79 -17.53 14.67
CA GLY A 138 0.60 -17.39 16.11
C GLY A 138 1.32 -16.16 16.66
N ILE A 139 1.16 -15.00 16.03
CA ILE A 139 1.81 -13.74 16.42
C ILE A 139 0.81 -12.60 16.53
N ASN A 140 1.18 -11.57 17.31
CA ASN A 140 0.32 -10.40 17.48
C ASN A 140 0.08 -9.65 16.15
N LYS A 141 -1.17 -9.26 15.86
CA LYS A 141 -1.55 -8.50 14.65
C LYS A 141 -0.74 -7.21 14.46
N GLN A 142 -0.40 -6.52 15.54
CA GLN A 142 0.42 -5.31 15.48
C GLN A 142 1.86 -5.63 15.02
N THR A 143 2.39 -6.78 15.44
CA THR A 143 3.69 -7.28 14.97
C THR A 143 3.64 -7.59 13.47
N VAL A 144 2.53 -8.17 13.00
CA VAL A 144 2.31 -8.43 11.56
C VAL A 144 2.31 -7.13 10.78
N LEU A 145 1.48 -6.17 11.18
CA LEU A 145 1.39 -4.87 10.50
C LEU A 145 2.75 -4.16 10.47
N HIS A 146 3.45 -4.15 11.61
CA HIS A 146 4.77 -3.55 11.71
C HIS A 146 5.79 -4.21 10.79
N ASN A 147 5.86 -5.55 10.76
CA ASN A 147 6.81 -6.26 9.91
C ASN A 147 6.46 -6.13 8.42
N ARG A 148 5.17 -6.05 8.06
CA ARG A 148 4.73 -5.78 6.68
C ARG A 148 5.21 -4.41 6.22
N HIS A 149 4.95 -3.37 7.02
CA HIS A 149 5.44 -2.02 6.71
C HIS A 149 6.97 -1.96 6.68
N ARG A 150 7.67 -2.78 7.47
CA ARG A 150 9.13 -2.92 7.34
C ARG A 150 9.52 -3.48 5.98
N ILE A 151 8.94 -4.58 5.53
CA ILE A 151 9.19 -5.14 4.18
C ILE A 151 8.97 -4.04 3.13
N CYS A 152 7.78 -3.45 3.11
CA CYS A 152 7.45 -2.43 2.10
C CYS A 152 8.37 -1.21 2.16
N SER A 153 8.77 -0.77 3.36
CA SER A 153 9.70 0.35 3.52
C SER A 153 11.10 0.03 2.98
N VAL A 154 11.58 -1.21 3.13
CA VAL A 154 12.87 -1.61 2.56
C VAL A 154 12.77 -1.68 1.04
N LEU A 155 11.67 -2.26 0.54
CA LEU A 155 11.41 -2.34 -0.89
C LEU A 155 11.31 -0.94 -1.49
N LEU A 156 10.62 0.01 -0.86
CA LEU A 156 10.56 1.41 -1.32
C LEU A 156 11.96 2.04 -1.48
N GLN A 157 12.89 1.77 -0.55
CA GLN A 157 14.26 2.26 -0.64
C GLN A 157 15.07 1.58 -1.75
N PHE A 158 14.71 0.35 -2.11
CA PHE A 158 15.37 -0.40 -3.17
C PHE A 158 14.83 0.02 -4.55
N VAL A 159 13.50 0.14 -4.68
CA VAL A 159 12.84 0.52 -5.93
C VAL A 159 12.83 2.02 -6.19
N SER A 160 13.41 2.86 -5.33
CA SER A 160 13.54 4.29 -5.62
C SER A 160 14.45 4.58 -6.84
N ASN A 161 15.26 3.59 -7.24
CA ASN A 161 15.99 3.60 -8.51
C ASN A 161 15.17 2.80 -9.54
N GLN A 162 14.06 3.38 -10.00
CA GLN A 162 13.22 2.76 -11.04
C GLN A 162 13.92 2.77 -12.39
N ASP A 163 13.38 2.03 -13.35
CA ASP A 163 14.04 1.84 -14.63
C ASP A 163 14.03 3.12 -15.49
N ASP A 164 15.07 3.25 -16.31
CA ASP A 164 15.13 4.25 -17.37
C ASP A 164 14.59 3.67 -18.69
N PHE A 165 13.94 4.51 -19.48
CA PHE A 165 13.30 4.12 -20.74
C PHE A 165 14.16 4.52 -21.93
N LYS A 166 14.53 3.55 -22.77
CA LYS A 166 15.40 3.76 -23.94
C LYS A 166 14.71 3.52 -25.28
N SER A 167 13.41 3.29 -25.25
CA SER A 167 12.63 2.90 -26.42
C SER A 167 11.21 3.45 -26.33
N LEU A 168 10.29 2.84 -27.06
CA LEU A 168 8.87 3.12 -26.98
C LEU A 168 8.36 2.90 -25.55
N ALA A 169 7.96 3.98 -24.90
CA ALA A 169 7.49 4.00 -23.53
C ALA A 169 6.02 4.43 -23.50
N GLU A 170 5.14 3.55 -23.02
CA GLU A 170 3.73 3.84 -22.80
C GLU A 170 3.54 4.41 -21.39
N SER A 171 2.90 5.57 -21.27
CA SER A 171 2.64 6.21 -19.98
C SER A 171 1.17 6.59 -19.84
N ASP A 172 0.63 6.35 -18.64
CA ASP A 172 -0.70 6.77 -18.25
C ASP A 172 -0.81 6.87 -16.72
N GLU A 173 -1.92 7.40 -16.24
CA GLU A 173 -2.19 7.59 -14.82
C GLU A 173 -3.13 6.52 -14.26
N TYR A 174 -2.66 5.82 -13.25
CA TYR A 174 -3.49 4.94 -12.44
C TYR A 174 -4.11 5.71 -11.27
N TYR A 175 -5.45 5.77 -11.20
CA TYR A 175 -6.15 6.50 -10.14
C TYR A 175 -6.62 5.59 -9.00
N TYR A 176 -5.98 5.71 -7.84
CA TYR A 176 -6.31 4.96 -6.64
C TYR A 176 -7.24 5.75 -5.70
N PRO A 177 -8.26 5.16 -5.06
CA PRO A 177 -9.12 5.90 -4.12
C PRO A 177 -8.33 6.54 -2.96
N LEU A 178 -8.55 7.84 -2.73
CA LEU A 178 -7.97 8.55 -1.60
C LEU A 178 -8.57 8.01 -0.29
N SER A 179 -7.71 7.52 0.61
CA SER A 179 -8.12 6.77 1.78
C SER A 179 -7.30 7.11 3.01
N PHE A 180 -8.00 7.47 4.09
CA PHE A 180 -7.40 7.87 5.36
C PHE A 180 -7.75 6.90 6.49
N LYS A 181 -7.86 5.60 6.17
CA LYS A 181 -8.21 4.52 7.13
C LYS A 181 -7.35 4.50 8.40
N ASP A 182 -6.11 4.98 8.31
CA ASP A 182 -5.16 5.02 9.44
C ASP A 182 -5.23 6.29 10.29
N ILE A 183 -5.99 7.29 9.84
CA ILE A 183 -6.22 8.51 10.61
C ILE A 183 -7.49 8.32 11.42
N LYS A 184 -7.42 8.65 12.71
CA LYS A 184 -8.55 8.59 13.64
C LYS A 184 -8.88 9.94 14.26
N ASP A 185 -8.12 10.98 13.90
CA ASP A 185 -8.28 12.33 14.43
C ASP A 185 -9.56 12.96 13.86
N PRO A 186 -10.61 13.16 14.67
CA PRO A 186 -11.86 13.74 14.22
C PRO A 186 -11.69 15.16 13.67
N MET A 187 -10.75 15.95 14.20
CA MET A 187 -10.49 17.31 13.72
C MET A 187 -9.90 17.31 12.32
N PHE A 188 -9.03 16.34 12.00
CA PHE A 188 -8.56 16.15 10.64
C PHE A 188 -9.70 15.84 9.65
N PHE A 189 -10.67 15.02 10.04
CA PHE A 189 -11.79 14.71 9.15
C PHE A 189 -12.77 15.87 9.03
N LEU A 190 -13.22 16.43 10.15
CA LEU A 190 -14.27 17.44 10.21
C LEU A 190 -13.75 18.85 9.92
N GLY A 191 -12.65 19.26 10.54
CA GLY A 191 -12.09 20.60 10.41
C GLY A 191 -11.21 20.77 9.17
N THR A 192 -10.35 19.80 8.89
CA THR A 192 -9.38 19.89 7.79
C THR A 192 -9.99 19.44 6.46
N LEU A 193 -10.61 18.25 6.41
CA LEU A 193 -11.15 17.69 5.16
C LEU A 193 -12.62 18.03 4.89
N GLY A 194 -13.34 18.54 5.90
CA GLY A 194 -14.79 18.75 5.81
C GLY A 194 -15.56 17.48 5.46
N ARG A 195 -15.11 16.31 5.92
CA ARG A 195 -15.64 15.00 5.51
C ARG A 195 -15.75 13.99 6.67
N MET A 196 -16.65 12.99 6.58
CA MET A 196 -16.87 12.06 7.70
C MET A 196 -15.71 11.05 7.70
N PRO A 197 -15.22 10.64 8.88
CA PRO A 197 -14.29 9.53 8.97
C PRO A 197 -14.92 8.22 8.47
N TYR A 198 -16.23 8.05 8.68
CA TYR A 198 -16.99 6.85 8.30
C TYR A 198 -18.08 7.18 7.28
N THR A 199 -18.05 6.51 6.14
CA THR A 199 -18.97 6.78 5.02
C THR A 199 -20.33 6.12 5.18
N HIS A 200 -20.43 5.04 5.97
CA HIS A 200 -21.63 4.19 6.10
C HIS A 200 -22.51 4.52 7.32
N LEU A 201 -22.32 5.67 7.95
CA LEU A 201 -23.18 6.10 9.06
C LEU A 201 -24.51 6.65 8.54
N THR A 202 -25.60 6.36 9.25
CA THR A 202 -26.89 7.04 9.04
C THR A 202 -26.76 8.53 9.37
N PHE A 203 -27.65 9.36 8.84
CA PHE A 203 -27.60 10.81 9.08
C PHE A 203 -27.61 11.15 10.58
N GLU A 204 -28.48 10.51 11.36
CA GLU A 204 -28.56 10.64 12.82
C GLU A 204 -27.26 10.27 13.53
N LYS A 205 -26.60 9.17 13.13
CA LYS A 205 -25.31 8.76 13.70
C LYS A 205 -24.17 9.69 13.31
N LYS A 206 -24.28 10.42 12.19
CA LYS A 206 -23.31 11.45 11.80
C LYS A 206 -23.43 12.66 12.72
N ILE A 207 -24.66 13.10 12.99
CA ILE A 207 -24.98 14.13 13.97
C ILE A 207 -24.41 13.75 15.34
N GLU A 208 -24.77 12.57 15.87
CA GLU A 208 -24.28 12.09 17.17
C GLU A 208 -22.73 12.06 17.23
N TYR A 209 -22.08 11.70 16.13
CA TYR A 209 -20.62 11.69 16.05
C TYR A 209 -20.02 13.11 16.15
N VAL A 210 -20.57 14.07 15.42
CA VAL A 210 -20.11 15.47 15.39
C VAL A 210 -20.36 16.16 16.74
N GLU A 211 -21.52 15.89 17.37
CA GLU A 211 -21.89 16.31 18.73
C GLU A 211 -20.86 15.85 19.76
N LYS A 212 -20.50 14.56 19.71
CA LYS A 212 -19.50 13.98 20.61
C LYS A 212 -18.11 14.59 20.47
N GLN A 213 -17.81 15.28 19.37
CA GLN A 213 -16.54 15.99 19.20
C GLN A 213 -16.59 17.45 19.67
N GLY A 214 -17.71 17.91 20.24
CA GLY A 214 -17.86 19.26 20.78
C GLY A 214 -18.28 20.31 19.75
N PHE A 215 -18.74 19.92 18.57
CA PHE A 215 -19.39 20.83 17.63
C PHE A 215 -20.86 21.01 18.05
N ASP A 216 -21.35 22.26 18.11
CA ASP A 216 -22.73 22.57 18.53
C ASP A 216 -23.75 22.27 17.42
N ILE A 217 -24.59 21.26 17.64
CA ILE A 217 -25.59 20.75 16.68
C ILE A 217 -27.02 21.23 16.98
N ASP A 218 -27.32 21.69 18.20
CA ASP A 218 -28.63 22.25 18.53
C ASP A 218 -28.95 23.48 17.68
N PHE A 219 -27.90 24.18 17.23
CA PHE A 219 -27.96 25.23 16.22
C PHE A 219 -28.32 24.69 14.82
N LEU A 220 -27.67 23.60 14.37
CA LEU A 220 -27.83 23.01 13.03
C LEU A 220 -29.23 22.45 12.78
N HIS A 221 -29.78 21.75 13.77
CA HIS A 221 -31.13 21.19 13.70
C HIS A 221 -32.21 22.27 13.58
N ARG A 222 -32.00 23.42 14.21
CA ARG A 222 -32.89 24.60 14.08
C ARG A 222 -32.77 25.29 12.72
N TYR A 223 -31.59 25.28 12.11
CA TYR A 223 -31.33 25.96 10.83
C TYR A 223 -31.81 25.19 9.60
N ILE A 224 -31.55 23.87 9.53
CA ILE A 224 -31.97 23.01 8.40
C ILE A 224 -33.49 22.95 8.25
N LYS A 225 -34.23 23.11 9.35
CA LYS A 225 -35.71 23.12 9.34
C LYS A 225 -36.33 24.43 8.83
N ASN A 226 -35.59 25.55 8.80
CA ASN A 226 -36.14 26.90 8.66
C ASN A 226 -35.50 27.75 7.53
N GLU A 227 -34.87 27.15 6.52
CA GLU A 227 -34.09 27.89 5.51
C GLU A 227 -34.93 28.90 4.68
N GLU A 228 -36.19 28.59 4.36
CA GLU A 228 -37.10 29.53 3.67
C GLU A 228 -37.71 30.58 4.62
N GLN A 229 -37.97 30.21 5.86
CA GLN A 229 -38.64 31.04 6.85
C GLN A 229 -37.70 32.11 7.43
N ASN A 230 -36.43 31.75 7.65
CA ASN A 230 -35.39 32.66 8.12
C ASN A 230 -34.98 33.70 7.06
N LYS A 231 -35.12 33.39 5.76
CA LYS A 231 -34.81 34.29 4.66
C LYS A 231 -35.84 35.42 4.53
N ALA A 232 -37.10 35.15 4.86
CA ALA A 232 -38.19 36.12 4.85
C ALA A 232 -38.15 37.06 6.08
N GLU A 233 -37.83 36.54 7.27
CA GLU A 233 -37.69 37.35 8.50
C GLU A 233 -36.48 38.30 8.46
N LEU A 234 -35.34 37.87 7.89
CA LEU A 234 -34.13 38.70 7.78
C LEU A 234 -34.28 39.88 6.80
N LEU A 235 -35.18 39.78 5.82
CA LEU A 235 -35.51 40.87 4.88
C LEU A 235 -36.35 41.98 5.53
N ASP A 236 -37.02 41.68 6.64
CA ASP A 236 -37.85 42.66 7.36
C ASP A 236 -37.02 43.50 8.35
N TYR A 237 -35.96 42.94 8.94
CA TYR A 237 -35.06 43.65 9.86
C TYR A 237 -34.14 44.68 9.19
N VAL A 238 -33.86 44.56 7.89
CA VAL A 238 -32.99 45.49 7.14
C VAL A 238 -33.69 46.83 6.86
N LYS A 239 -35.02 46.93 7.00
CA LYS A 239 -35.79 48.14 6.69
C LYS A 239 -35.83 49.20 7.79
N LEU A 240 -35.34 48.93 8.99
CA LEU A 240 -35.41 49.85 10.14
C LEU A 240 -34.00 50.19 10.63
N GLY A 241 -33.39 51.21 10.02
CA GLY A 241 -31.99 51.60 10.23
C GLY A 241 -31.68 52.24 11.59
N ASP A 242 -31.54 51.43 12.65
CA ASP A 242 -30.94 51.84 13.94
C ASP A 242 -29.58 51.13 14.16
N LEU A 243 -28.57 51.91 14.58
CA LEU A 243 -27.21 51.48 14.92
C LEU A 243 -27.16 50.33 15.94
N LYS A 244 -28.10 50.25 16.89
CA LYS A 244 -28.15 49.15 17.87
C LYS A 244 -28.39 47.77 17.25
N SER A 245 -29.07 47.74 16.10
CA SER A 245 -29.35 46.51 15.34
C SER A 245 -28.16 46.05 14.49
N GLN A 246 -27.33 46.99 14.04
CA GLN A 246 -26.09 46.69 13.31
C GLN A 246 -24.97 46.17 14.23
N GLU A 247 -24.93 46.64 15.48
CA GLU A 247 -23.96 46.18 16.49
C GLU A 247 -24.30 44.77 17.02
N LYS A 248 -25.59 44.43 17.09
CA LYS A 248 -26.07 43.07 17.41
C LYS A 248 -25.82 42.07 16.26
N PHE A 249 -25.91 42.54 15.00
CA PHE A 249 -25.56 41.77 13.80
C PHE A 249 -24.04 41.52 13.70
N SER A 250 -23.22 42.50 14.09
CA SER A 250 -21.76 42.38 14.21
C SER A 250 -21.35 41.41 15.34
N ASN A 251 -22.05 41.42 16.48
CA ASN A 251 -21.80 40.47 17.57
C ASN A 251 -22.30 39.04 17.28
N ALA A 252 -23.32 38.87 16.42
CA ALA A 252 -23.74 37.56 15.91
C ALA A 252 -22.74 36.97 14.90
N LEU A 253 -21.95 37.82 14.22
CA LEU A 253 -20.84 37.41 13.34
C LEU A 253 -19.57 36.99 14.11
N ASN A 254 -19.44 37.37 15.39
CA ASN A 254 -18.29 37.03 16.25
C ASN A 254 -18.42 35.67 16.97
N GLY A 255 -19.52 34.93 16.78
CA GLY A 255 -19.67 33.53 17.19
C GLY A 255 -19.52 32.58 16.00
N MET A 256 -18.31 32.42 15.47
CA MET A 256 -17.98 31.30 14.56
C MET A 256 -18.37 29.97 15.24
N ASP A 257 -19.03 28.99 14.60
CA ASP A 257 -18.70 28.48 13.27
C ASP A 257 -19.89 27.84 12.53
N THR A 258 -21.11 28.29 12.77
CA THR A 258 -22.36 27.79 12.15
C THR A 258 -22.27 27.59 10.63
N LYS A 259 -21.80 28.60 9.90
CA LYS A 259 -21.80 28.61 8.44
C LYS A 259 -20.84 27.57 7.89
N LYS A 260 -19.71 27.39 8.57
CA LYS A 260 -18.68 26.41 8.23
C LYS A 260 -19.13 25.00 8.60
N ILE A 261 -19.90 24.83 9.67
CA ILE A 261 -20.49 23.53 10.02
C ILE A 261 -21.54 23.11 8.98
N ILE A 262 -22.39 24.04 8.51
CA ILE A 262 -23.37 23.77 7.43
C ILE A 262 -22.64 23.46 6.12
N GLU A 263 -21.61 24.23 5.78
CA GLU A 263 -20.75 23.99 4.62
C GLU A 263 -20.06 22.63 4.71
N VAL A 264 -19.56 22.26 5.90
CA VAL A 264 -19.00 20.95 6.19
C VAL A 264 -20.09 19.88 6.02
N LEU A 265 -21.30 20.00 6.57
CA LEU A 265 -22.38 19.01 6.42
C LEU A 265 -22.88 18.83 4.98
N ASN A 266 -22.99 19.91 4.21
CA ASN A 266 -23.33 19.83 2.80
C ASN A 266 -22.19 19.18 2.00
N THR A 267 -20.95 19.57 2.28
CA THR A 267 -19.74 18.94 1.72
C THR A 267 -19.65 17.46 2.09
N LEU A 268 -19.98 17.08 3.33
CA LEU A 268 -20.02 15.72 3.85
C LEU A 268 -21.01 14.85 3.07
N HIS A 269 -22.18 15.40 2.75
CA HIS A 269 -23.21 14.72 1.97
C HIS A 269 -22.79 14.57 0.49
N GLU A 270 -22.25 15.62 -0.13
CA GLU A 270 -21.79 15.58 -1.52
C GLU A 270 -20.54 14.70 -1.73
N GLN A 271 -19.56 14.76 -0.82
CA GLN A 271 -18.34 13.97 -0.91
C GLN A 271 -18.58 12.45 -0.78
N GLN A 272 -19.71 12.02 -0.22
CA GLN A 272 -20.04 10.59 -0.16
C GLN A 272 -20.55 10.02 -1.48
N LYS A 273 -21.01 10.86 -2.42
CA LYS A 273 -21.33 10.41 -3.77
C LYS A 273 -20.01 10.13 -4.50
N LYS A 274 -19.81 8.88 -4.94
CA LYS A 274 -18.72 8.55 -5.86
C LYS A 274 -18.83 9.48 -7.08
N LYS A 275 -17.90 10.41 -7.22
CA LYS A 275 -17.83 11.26 -8.41
C LYS A 275 -17.49 10.36 -9.60
N ARG A 276 -18.23 10.51 -10.71
CA ARG A 276 -17.88 9.84 -11.97
C ARG A 276 -16.65 10.52 -12.56
N GLY A 277 -15.69 9.73 -13.05
CA GLY A 277 -14.44 10.23 -13.61
C GLY A 277 -13.42 10.71 -12.57
N ILE A 278 -12.30 11.23 -13.06
CA ILE A 278 -11.15 11.66 -12.24
C ILE A 278 -11.58 12.80 -11.30
N SER A 279 -11.32 12.64 -10.00
CA SER A 279 -11.72 13.64 -8.98
C SER A 279 -10.66 13.83 -7.90
N ASN A 280 -10.86 14.84 -7.04
CA ASN A 280 -10.05 15.08 -5.85
C ASN A 280 -10.22 14.00 -4.75
N GLN A 281 -10.97 12.93 -5.02
CA GLN A 281 -11.14 11.78 -4.16
C GLN A 281 -10.23 10.60 -4.56
N GLN A 282 -9.28 10.83 -5.47
CA GLN A 282 -8.36 9.82 -5.98
C GLN A 282 -6.93 10.34 -5.91
N VAL A 283 -6.00 9.47 -5.57
CA VAL A 283 -4.56 9.67 -5.72
C VAL A 283 -4.18 9.23 -7.14
N CYS A 284 -3.56 10.14 -7.88
CA CYS A 284 -2.93 9.85 -9.15
C CYS A 284 -1.59 9.15 -8.90
N CYS A 285 -1.44 7.96 -9.46
CA CYS A 285 -0.20 7.22 -9.55
C CYS A 285 0.29 7.28 -11.00
N LEU A 286 1.38 7.98 -11.23
CA LEU A 286 2.00 8.03 -12.55
C LEU A 286 2.69 6.69 -12.82
N SER A 287 2.49 6.17 -14.02
CA SER A 287 3.05 4.89 -14.43
C SER A 287 3.56 4.92 -15.86
N CYS A 288 4.61 4.19 -16.13
CA CYS A 288 5.18 4.05 -17.47
C CYS A 288 5.73 2.64 -17.66
N VAL A 289 5.64 2.09 -18.86
CA VAL A 289 6.15 0.76 -19.22
C VAL A 289 6.75 0.79 -20.62
N ASP A 290 7.75 -0.06 -20.89
CA ASP A 290 8.24 -0.29 -22.26
C ASP A 290 8.17 -1.76 -22.68
N THR A 291 8.56 -2.02 -23.92
CA THR A 291 8.63 -3.38 -24.49
C THR A 291 9.76 -4.23 -23.92
N ASN A 292 10.71 -3.65 -23.20
CA ASN A 292 11.84 -4.34 -22.57
C ASN A 292 11.53 -4.75 -21.12
N ASN A 293 10.26 -4.71 -20.72
CA ASN A 293 9.80 -5.01 -19.37
C ASN A 293 10.39 -4.04 -18.32
N ASN A 294 10.78 -2.84 -18.74
CA ASN A 294 11.04 -1.73 -17.84
C ASN A 294 9.71 -1.11 -17.44
N HIS A 295 9.62 -0.67 -16.19
CA HIS A 295 8.43 0.00 -15.70
C HIS A 295 8.76 1.06 -14.66
N PHE A 296 7.79 1.95 -14.47
CA PHE A 296 7.81 3.01 -13.50
C PHE A 296 6.42 3.10 -12.85
N LEU A 297 6.38 3.34 -11.55
CA LEU A 297 5.15 3.50 -10.78
C LEU A 297 5.39 4.35 -9.52
N GLN A 298 4.72 5.49 -9.42
CA GLN A 298 4.82 6.37 -8.27
C GLN A 298 3.53 7.15 -8.00
N SER A 299 3.11 7.25 -6.73
CA SER A 299 2.06 8.19 -6.32
C SER A 299 2.55 9.63 -6.43
N VAL A 300 1.87 10.50 -7.19
CA VAL A 300 2.37 11.85 -7.50
C VAL A 300 1.51 12.99 -6.95
N CYS A 301 0.18 12.93 -7.07
CA CYS A 301 -0.70 13.99 -6.58
C CYS A 301 -2.12 13.50 -6.31
N VAL A 302 -2.94 14.33 -5.65
CA VAL A 302 -4.39 14.13 -5.59
C VAL A 302 -5.07 14.71 -6.82
N GLY A 303 -6.03 13.96 -7.36
CA GLY A 303 -6.79 14.30 -8.54
C GLY A 303 -5.93 14.39 -9.79
N ARG A 304 -6.43 15.13 -10.77
CA ARG A 304 -5.92 15.15 -12.15
C ARG A 304 -4.47 15.57 -12.25
N ILE A 305 -3.61 14.87 -12.99
CA ILE A 305 -2.19 15.23 -13.09
C ILE A 305 -1.96 16.65 -13.68
N GLN A 306 -0.80 17.24 -13.38
CA GLN A 306 -0.36 18.54 -13.92
C GLN A 306 1.04 18.35 -14.55
N PRO A 307 1.45 19.19 -15.52
CA PRO A 307 2.75 19.07 -16.18
C PRO A 307 3.92 18.96 -15.20
N ILE A 308 3.93 19.80 -14.15
CA ILE A 308 4.99 19.81 -13.13
C ILE A 308 5.22 18.44 -12.47
N HIS A 309 4.15 17.65 -12.27
CA HIS A 309 4.27 16.32 -11.68
C HIS A 309 5.02 15.37 -12.61
N ILE A 310 4.68 15.34 -13.89
CA ILE A 310 5.34 14.49 -14.90
C ILE A 310 6.81 14.92 -15.06
N GLU A 311 7.05 16.24 -15.10
CA GLU A 311 8.40 16.81 -15.25
C GLU A 311 9.33 16.42 -14.10
N GLN A 312 8.84 16.48 -12.86
CA GLN A 312 9.67 16.18 -11.70
C GLN A 312 9.88 14.68 -11.46
N THR A 313 8.98 13.83 -11.97
CA THR A 313 8.96 12.42 -11.61
C THR A 313 9.35 11.49 -12.74
N LEU A 314 8.83 11.69 -13.96
CA LEU A 314 9.01 10.75 -15.06
C LEU A 314 10.06 11.18 -16.07
N VAL A 315 10.21 12.49 -16.33
CA VAL A 315 11.24 13.01 -17.24
C VAL A 315 12.68 12.58 -16.87
N PRO A 316 13.08 12.51 -15.58
CA PRO A 316 14.41 12.03 -15.21
C PRO A 316 14.74 10.59 -15.67
N HIS A 317 13.71 9.79 -16.00
CA HIS A 317 13.86 8.41 -16.47
C HIS A 317 13.86 8.26 -17.99
N PHE A 318 13.75 9.37 -18.73
CA PHE A 318 13.82 9.36 -20.18
C PHE A 318 15.23 9.61 -20.67
N THR A 319 15.59 8.90 -21.74
CA THR A 319 16.85 9.05 -22.46
C THR A 319 16.59 9.73 -23.80
N GLU A 320 17.65 10.06 -24.54
CA GLU A 320 17.54 10.73 -25.85
C GLU A 320 16.74 9.91 -26.88
N ASP A 321 16.73 8.58 -26.73
CA ASP A 321 16.05 7.64 -27.63
C ASP A 321 14.60 7.33 -27.22
N THR A 322 14.11 7.91 -26.11
CA THR A 322 12.75 7.62 -25.64
C THR A 322 11.70 8.17 -26.61
N VAL A 323 10.74 7.33 -27.00
CA VAL A 323 9.52 7.75 -27.70
C VAL A 323 8.33 7.51 -26.80
N LEU A 324 7.65 8.58 -26.39
CA LEU A 324 6.55 8.53 -25.45
C LEU A 324 5.21 8.28 -26.17
N VAL A 325 4.41 7.36 -25.65
CA VAL A 325 3.04 7.07 -26.08
C VAL A 325 2.09 7.29 -24.91
N THR A 326 1.08 8.13 -25.09
CA THR A 326 0.14 8.50 -24.02
C THR A 326 -1.30 8.59 -24.55
N ASP A 327 -2.24 8.76 -23.63
CA ASP A 327 -3.58 9.21 -23.97
C ASP A 327 -3.58 10.68 -24.47
N SER A 328 -4.76 11.24 -24.69
CA SER A 328 -4.94 12.61 -25.15
C SER A 328 -4.76 13.68 -24.06
N HIS A 329 -4.31 13.33 -22.86
CA HIS A 329 -4.19 14.28 -21.75
C HIS A 329 -3.16 15.38 -22.07
N ARG A 330 -3.57 16.65 -21.94
CA ARG A 330 -2.77 17.83 -22.34
C ARG A 330 -1.45 17.98 -21.56
N ALA A 331 -1.38 17.41 -20.35
CA ALA A 331 -0.18 17.50 -19.52
C ALA A 331 1.03 16.86 -20.23
N TYR A 332 0.89 15.66 -20.78
CA TYR A 332 1.96 14.98 -21.53
C TYR A 332 2.43 15.80 -22.72
N LYS A 333 1.49 16.34 -23.53
CA LYS A 333 1.83 17.22 -24.65
C LYS A 333 2.65 18.45 -24.22
N THR A 334 2.29 19.04 -23.08
CA THR A 334 3.01 20.21 -22.55
C THR A 334 4.44 19.87 -22.18
N VAL A 335 4.64 18.73 -21.49
CA VAL A 335 5.96 18.26 -21.07
C VAL A 335 6.81 17.83 -22.27
N ALA A 336 6.25 17.01 -23.16
CA ALA A 336 6.95 16.53 -24.35
C ALA A 336 7.47 17.69 -25.22
N ASN A 337 6.65 18.73 -25.44
CA ASN A 337 7.08 19.91 -26.19
C ASN A 337 8.20 20.71 -25.50
N ARG A 338 8.19 20.76 -24.16
CA ARG A 338 9.19 21.49 -23.36
C ARG A 338 10.54 20.79 -23.36
N TYR A 339 10.54 19.47 -23.17
CA TYR A 339 11.77 18.65 -23.10
C TYR A 339 12.14 17.99 -24.43
N LYS A 340 11.42 18.32 -25.53
CA LYS A 340 11.66 17.79 -26.89
C LYS A 340 11.58 16.26 -26.97
N ILE A 341 10.71 15.66 -26.16
CA ILE A 341 10.46 14.21 -26.18
C ILE A 341 9.52 13.90 -27.35
N PRO A 342 9.88 12.97 -28.27
CA PRO A 342 8.97 12.47 -29.29
C PRO A 342 7.69 11.91 -28.66
N LEU A 343 6.51 12.40 -29.06
CA LEU A 343 5.23 12.05 -28.46
C LEU A 343 4.21 11.58 -29.50
N ASN A 344 3.62 10.41 -29.27
CA ASN A 344 2.46 9.89 -29.98
C ASN A 344 1.26 9.80 -29.03
N GLN A 345 0.23 10.62 -29.26
CA GLN A 345 -0.99 10.58 -28.46
C GLN A 345 -2.07 9.74 -29.14
N ILE A 346 -2.72 8.87 -28.37
CA ILE A 346 -3.91 8.15 -28.82
C ILE A 346 -5.13 9.06 -28.63
N PRO A 347 -5.89 9.36 -29.71
CA PRO A 347 -7.09 10.20 -29.59
C PRO A 347 -8.15 9.57 -28.68
N SER A 348 -8.90 10.41 -27.98
CA SER A 348 -10.02 9.96 -27.14
C SER A 348 -11.01 9.11 -27.94
N GLY A 349 -11.43 7.98 -27.37
CA GLY A 349 -12.35 7.03 -28.01
C GLY A 349 -11.70 6.13 -29.07
N LYS A 350 -10.39 6.22 -29.28
CA LYS A 350 -9.63 5.28 -30.13
C LYS A 350 -8.72 4.40 -29.28
N HIS A 351 -8.48 3.19 -29.76
CA HIS A 351 -7.54 2.24 -29.13
C HIS A 351 -6.14 2.29 -29.74
N THR A 352 -6.01 2.83 -30.96
CA THR A 352 -4.75 2.89 -31.70
C THR A 352 -4.61 4.19 -32.48
N SER A 353 -3.39 4.64 -32.72
CA SER A 353 -3.06 5.77 -33.59
C SER A 353 -1.74 5.51 -34.31
N GLY A 354 -1.74 5.43 -35.65
CA GLY A 354 -0.50 5.31 -36.43
C GLY A 354 0.40 4.11 -36.05
N GLY A 355 -0.18 2.97 -35.66
CA GLY A 355 0.55 1.78 -35.20
C GLY A 355 0.83 1.72 -33.71
N PHE A 356 0.63 2.82 -32.98
CA PHE A 356 0.79 2.88 -31.52
C PHE A 356 -0.50 2.49 -30.79
N HIS A 357 -0.36 1.82 -29.64
CA HIS A 357 -1.46 1.45 -28.73
C HIS A 357 -1.01 1.63 -27.27
N LEU A 358 -1.96 1.61 -26.32
CA LEU A 358 -1.69 1.70 -24.86
C LEU A 358 -1.91 0.34 -24.18
N GLY A 359 -1.57 -0.74 -24.88
CA GLY A 359 -1.98 -2.09 -24.47
C GLY A 359 -1.22 -2.57 -23.23
N HIS A 360 0.09 -2.31 -23.21
CA HIS A 360 0.96 -2.74 -22.13
C HIS A 360 0.65 -1.97 -20.85
N ILE A 361 0.47 -0.64 -20.95
CA ILE A 361 0.14 0.17 -19.77
C ILE A 361 -1.24 -0.16 -19.20
N ASN A 362 -2.24 -0.43 -20.05
CA ASN A 362 -3.57 -0.87 -19.60
C ASN A 362 -3.51 -2.22 -18.88
N GLY A 363 -2.74 -3.18 -19.40
CA GLY A 363 -2.48 -4.45 -18.72
C GLY A 363 -1.78 -4.25 -17.37
N TYR A 364 -0.81 -3.33 -17.31
CA TYR A 364 -0.13 -2.98 -16.06
C TYR A 364 -1.10 -2.40 -15.03
N HIS A 365 -2.03 -1.52 -15.42
CA HIS A 365 -3.07 -0.97 -14.53
C HIS A 365 -4.04 -2.03 -14.03
N HIS A 366 -4.37 -3.03 -14.85
CA HIS A 366 -5.17 -4.17 -14.43
C HIS A 366 -4.44 -4.96 -13.34
N ASN A 367 -3.16 -5.28 -13.54
CA ASN A 367 -2.33 -5.98 -12.56
C ASN A 367 -2.22 -5.18 -11.23
N ILE A 368 -2.06 -3.85 -11.30
CA ILE A 368 -2.09 -3.00 -10.09
C ILE A 368 -3.42 -3.13 -9.37
N SER A 369 -4.54 -3.14 -10.10
CA SER A 369 -5.88 -3.22 -9.52
C SER A 369 -6.12 -4.55 -8.80
N ASP A 370 -5.75 -5.67 -9.45
CA ASP A 370 -5.84 -7.00 -8.86
C ASP A 370 -4.96 -7.12 -7.62
N PHE A 371 -3.73 -6.62 -7.70
CA PHE A 371 -2.81 -6.59 -6.56
C PHE A 371 -3.41 -5.80 -5.40
N MET A 372 -3.89 -4.57 -5.65
CA MET A 372 -4.46 -3.72 -4.61
C MET A 372 -5.75 -4.30 -4.00
N TYR A 373 -6.49 -5.10 -4.76
CA TYR A 373 -7.68 -5.80 -4.30
C TYR A 373 -7.35 -6.84 -3.22
N LEU A 374 -6.24 -7.58 -3.37
CA LEU A 374 -5.77 -8.56 -2.37
C LEU A 374 -5.58 -7.93 -0.98
N TYR A 375 -5.08 -6.70 -0.92
CA TYR A 375 -4.86 -5.99 0.35
C TYR A 375 -6.12 -5.30 0.91
N HIS A 376 -7.30 -5.53 0.30
CA HIS A 376 -8.59 -4.92 0.68
C HIS A 376 -8.55 -3.38 0.77
N GLY A 377 -7.72 -2.80 -0.08
CA GLY A 377 -7.45 -1.38 -0.16
C GLY A 377 -6.63 -0.81 1.01
N VAL A 378 -5.65 0.01 0.66
CA VAL A 378 -4.62 0.55 1.55
C VAL A 378 -4.88 2.02 1.85
N SER A 379 -4.40 2.52 3.01
CA SER A 379 -4.45 3.97 3.24
C SER A 379 -3.46 4.67 2.31
N SER A 380 -3.85 5.83 1.78
CA SER A 380 -3.02 6.63 0.91
C SER A 380 -1.69 7.04 1.54
N LYS A 381 -1.63 7.15 2.88
CA LYS A 381 -0.38 7.38 3.62
C LYS A 381 0.70 6.34 3.33
N PHE A 382 0.30 5.09 3.10
CA PHE A 382 1.17 3.97 2.82
C PHE A 382 1.05 3.49 1.36
N LEU A 383 0.38 4.25 0.47
CA LEU A 383 0.19 3.80 -0.90
C LEU A 383 1.53 3.55 -1.61
N ASP A 384 2.51 4.43 -1.39
CA ASP A 384 3.89 4.28 -1.88
C ASP A 384 4.54 2.96 -1.46
N TYR A 385 4.30 2.49 -0.24
CA TYR A 385 4.79 1.20 0.25
C TYR A 385 4.23 0.02 -0.53
N TYR A 386 2.95 0.07 -0.89
CA TYR A 386 2.30 -1.02 -1.62
C TYR A 386 2.56 -0.93 -3.13
N LEU A 387 2.69 0.28 -3.69
CA LEU A 387 3.17 0.46 -5.07
C LEU A 387 4.60 -0.08 -5.22
N ALA A 388 5.49 0.19 -4.25
CA ALA A 388 6.84 -0.38 -4.23
C ALA A 388 6.85 -1.90 -4.10
N LEU A 389 5.95 -2.46 -3.28
CA LEU A 389 5.78 -3.91 -3.17
C LEU A 389 5.30 -4.52 -4.49
N PHE A 390 4.31 -3.91 -5.14
CA PHE A 390 3.82 -4.33 -6.44
C PHE A 390 4.91 -4.28 -7.50
N TYR A 391 5.62 -3.15 -7.63
CA TYR A 391 6.74 -2.98 -8.54
C TYR A 391 7.75 -4.12 -8.39
N TRP A 392 8.16 -4.37 -7.15
CA TRP A 392 9.14 -5.41 -6.85
C TRP A 392 8.62 -6.81 -7.18
N VAL A 393 7.37 -7.13 -6.85
CA VAL A 393 6.73 -8.42 -7.20
C VAL A 393 6.72 -8.59 -8.72
N GLU A 394 6.36 -7.55 -9.46
CA GLU A 394 6.23 -7.63 -10.91
C GLU A 394 7.59 -7.79 -11.61
N LYS A 395 8.66 -7.16 -11.08
CA LYS A 395 10.05 -7.44 -11.52
C LYS A 395 10.50 -8.86 -11.23
N ASN A 396 10.00 -9.46 -10.15
CA ASN A 396 10.47 -10.74 -9.64
C ASN A 396 9.45 -11.87 -9.86
N LYS A 397 8.45 -11.69 -10.74
CA LYS A 397 7.39 -12.67 -11.00
C LYS A 397 7.87 -14.01 -11.56
N GLY A 398 9.05 -14.01 -12.21
CA GLY A 398 9.71 -15.22 -12.69
C GLY A 398 10.41 -16.03 -11.59
N LYS A 399 10.61 -15.45 -10.40
CA LYS A 399 11.24 -16.11 -9.26
C LYS A 399 10.21 -16.90 -8.45
N THR A 400 10.63 -18.01 -7.88
CA THR A 400 9.86 -18.74 -6.88
C THR A 400 9.66 -17.89 -5.63
N TYR A 401 8.60 -18.17 -4.85
CA TYR A 401 8.37 -17.50 -3.55
C TYR A 401 9.57 -17.61 -2.60
N LEU A 402 10.35 -18.66 -2.77
CA LEU A 402 11.51 -18.97 -1.96
C LEU A 402 12.67 -18.02 -2.23
N GLU A 403 12.98 -17.83 -3.50
CA GLU A 403 13.96 -16.85 -3.98
C GLU A 403 13.51 -15.43 -3.64
N GLN A 404 12.22 -15.13 -3.82
CA GLN A 404 11.66 -13.84 -3.43
C GLN A 404 11.81 -13.58 -1.91
N ALA A 405 11.54 -14.59 -1.08
CA ALA A 405 11.74 -14.48 0.35
C ALA A 405 13.21 -14.29 0.72
N TYR A 406 14.14 -14.95 0.01
CA TYR A 406 15.58 -14.78 0.20
C TYR A 406 16.01 -13.33 -0.04
N ASP A 407 15.60 -12.74 -1.16
CA ASP A 407 15.96 -11.36 -1.51
C ASP A 407 15.46 -10.38 -0.46
N ILE A 408 14.19 -10.50 -0.04
CA ILE A 408 13.60 -9.63 0.98
C ILE A 408 14.30 -9.81 2.34
N ILE A 409 14.64 -11.06 2.72
CA ILE A 409 15.39 -11.33 3.95
C ILE A 409 16.76 -10.66 3.91
N THR A 410 17.46 -10.75 2.79
CA THR A 410 18.79 -10.15 2.60
C THR A 410 18.71 -8.63 2.70
N LEU A 411 17.72 -8.01 2.04
CA LEU A 411 17.47 -6.58 2.13
C LEU A 411 17.14 -6.14 3.57
N LEU A 412 16.32 -6.92 4.29
CA LEU A 412 16.00 -6.66 5.70
C LEU A 412 17.20 -6.82 6.64
N ALA A 413 18.10 -7.75 6.34
CA ALA A 413 19.28 -8.04 7.14
C ALA A 413 20.34 -6.93 7.03
N ASN A 414 20.43 -6.29 5.86
CA ASN A 414 21.32 -5.16 5.61
C ASN A 414 20.89 -3.86 6.31
N GLN A 415 19.72 -3.83 6.96
CA GLN A 415 19.29 -2.67 7.74
C GLN A 415 20.10 -2.52 9.04
N THR A 416 20.80 -1.38 9.17
CA THR A 416 21.62 -1.06 10.35
C THR A 416 20.82 -0.92 11.65
N LYS A 417 19.53 -0.57 11.58
CA LYS A 417 18.59 -0.46 12.71
C LYS A 417 17.20 -0.93 12.30
N LYS A 418 16.49 -1.59 13.23
CA LYS A 418 15.07 -1.92 13.06
C LYS A 418 14.29 -0.62 12.99
N ILE A 419 13.51 -0.42 11.93
CA ILE A 419 12.66 0.76 11.78
C ILE A 419 11.67 0.82 12.96
N PRO A 420 11.70 1.88 13.78
CA PRO A 420 10.78 2.05 14.90
C PRO A 420 9.32 2.17 14.46
N LEU A 421 8.37 1.76 15.32
CA LEU A 421 6.94 1.76 14.98
C LEU A 421 6.39 3.18 14.77
N ASP A 422 6.88 4.14 15.55
CA ASP A 422 6.61 5.57 15.46
C ASP A 422 6.96 6.16 14.09
N LYS A 423 8.02 5.68 13.43
CA LYS A 423 8.35 6.11 12.06
C LYS A 423 7.19 5.85 11.08
N PHE A 424 6.45 4.75 11.27
CA PHE A 424 5.27 4.47 10.46
C PHE A 424 4.04 5.27 10.92
N LYS A 425 3.89 5.48 12.24
CA LYS A 425 2.81 6.30 12.80
C LYS A 425 2.87 7.75 12.32
N TYR A 426 4.06 8.30 12.11
CA TYR A 426 4.27 9.69 11.69
C TYR A 426 4.79 9.82 10.25
N LYS A 427 4.70 8.76 9.43
CA LYS A 427 5.10 8.82 8.02
C LYS A 427 4.30 9.92 7.28
N PRO A 428 4.96 10.89 6.61
CA PRO A 428 4.25 11.90 5.84
C PRO A 428 3.60 11.30 4.58
N ILE A 429 2.62 12.01 4.04
CA ILE A 429 2.08 11.72 2.71
C ILE A 429 3.18 12.03 1.68
N SER A 430 3.38 11.11 0.73
CA SER A 430 4.49 11.14 -0.23
C SER A 430 4.16 11.84 -1.56
N PHE A 431 2.96 12.40 -1.69
CA PHE A 431 2.45 12.98 -2.94
C PHE A 431 1.82 14.36 -2.69
N ASP A 432 1.72 15.17 -3.74
CA ASP A 432 1.14 16.50 -3.66
C ASP A 432 -0.36 16.44 -3.34
N MET A 433 -0.74 16.99 -2.19
CA MET A 433 -2.13 17.09 -1.75
C MET A 433 -2.91 18.20 -2.45
N LYS A 434 -2.25 19.03 -3.28
CA LYS A 434 -2.84 20.15 -4.04
C LYS A 434 -3.67 21.11 -3.20
N ARG A 435 -3.20 21.40 -1.99
CA ARG A 435 -3.91 22.24 -1.04
C ARG A 435 -5.32 21.72 -0.70
N LEU A 436 -5.58 20.41 -0.79
CA LEU A 436 -6.49 19.80 0.18
C LEU A 436 -5.94 20.24 1.54
N ALA A 437 -6.65 21.16 2.20
CA ALA A 437 -6.19 21.76 3.43
C ALA A 437 -5.69 20.63 4.34
N ILE A 438 -4.51 20.82 4.93
CA ILE A 438 -3.99 19.99 6.03
C ILE A 438 -4.12 20.85 7.27
#